data_AF-A0BEQ6-F1
#
_entry.id   AF-A0BEQ6-F1
#
_cell.length_a   1.000
_cell.length_b   1.000
_cell.length_c   1.000
_cell.angle_alpha   90.00
_cell.angle_beta   90.00
_cell.angle_gamma   90.00
#
_symmetry.space_group_name_H-M   'P 1'
#
loop_
_entity.id
_entity.type
_entity.pdbx_description
1 polymer ?
#
loop_
_entity_poly.entity_id
_entity_poly.type
_entity_poly.pdbx_seq_one_letter_code
_entity_poly.pdbx_strand_id
1 'polypeptide(L)'
;MEKLGEQRKEQAENAFLQMADHPSVGPAICVQHLIKGFVGKQKLQSSTKHIVGRLAMLTELVKRYEINNANMPYQPIVDFAVKLLDDKNEPIRTQAILLLVEVYKFSGNRLKQSLTNVRQAQLDVLEDFFNKIDGGGDIDDHQPQANQQRAIIQTNIETQGAKKGNQNQTQNQKPQQQQKQQQQQQQQQQYDQHNTAKCDYCDRVDPSFRDSDQIDKHLWSECPMLVTCSQCGQVIEIAELTNHLLSECDHKRKFKRCPKCKEAILLSGYDKHLEDCRGRNDNTTVRCPLCHQDLKLEKNTWKNHLIKQGCLNNERTAG
;
A
#
# COMPACT_ATOMS: atom_id res chain seq x y z
N MET A 1 -1.34 2.56 -27.72
CA MET A 1 -0.65 1.91 -26.58
C MET A 1 -1.52 1.88 -25.33
N GLU A 2 -2.24 2.96 -25.01
CA GLU A 2 -3.20 3.06 -23.90
C GLU A 2 -4.29 1.97 -23.91
N LYS A 3 -4.98 1.77 -25.05
CA LYS A 3 -5.96 0.68 -25.23
C LYS A 3 -5.39 -0.73 -24.98
N LEU A 4 -4.09 -0.93 -25.25
CA LEU A 4 -3.41 -2.20 -25.03
C LEU A 4 -3.03 -2.39 -23.55
N GLY A 5 -2.86 -1.30 -22.81
CA GLY A 5 -2.66 -1.32 -21.35
C GLY A 5 -3.96 -1.66 -20.62
N GLU A 6 -5.05 -1.00 -20.99
CA GLU A 6 -6.39 -1.27 -20.43
C GLU A 6 -6.83 -2.71 -20.70
N GLN A 7 -6.67 -3.20 -21.93
CA GLN A 7 -7.01 -4.59 -22.27
C GLN A 7 -6.20 -5.61 -21.45
N ARG A 8 -4.91 -5.33 -21.19
CA ARG A 8 -4.07 -6.21 -20.35
C ARG A 8 -4.51 -6.19 -18.88
N LYS A 9 -4.92 -5.02 -18.37
CA LYS A 9 -5.45 -4.86 -17.02
C LYS A 9 -6.75 -5.67 -16.87
N GLU A 10 -7.69 -5.48 -17.78
CA GLU A 10 -8.96 -6.21 -17.79
C GLU A 10 -8.75 -7.74 -17.87
N GLN A 11 -7.80 -8.20 -18.68
CA GLN A 11 -7.44 -9.62 -18.76
C GLN A 11 -6.88 -10.15 -17.43
N ALA A 12 -6.03 -9.37 -16.75
CA ALA A 12 -5.46 -9.76 -15.46
C ALA A 12 -6.54 -9.82 -14.36
N GLU A 13 -7.46 -8.85 -14.34
CA GLU A 13 -8.60 -8.82 -13.42
C GLU A 13 -9.51 -10.03 -13.65
N ASN A 14 -9.87 -10.31 -14.91
CA ASN A 14 -10.67 -11.48 -15.27
C ASN A 14 -9.99 -12.81 -14.92
N ALA A 15 -8.69 -12.93 -15.18
CA ALA A 15 -7.93 -14.12 -14.79
C ALA A 15 -7.92 -14.31 -13.27
N PHE A 16 -7.80 -13.23 -12.49
CA PHE A 16 -7.87 -13.31 -11.04
C PHE A 16 -9.25 -13.72 -10.53
N LEU A 17 -10.33 -13.19 -11.12
CA LEU A 17 -11.69 -13.61 -10.80
C LEU A 17 -11.94 -15.09 -11.14
N GLN A 18 -11.41 -15.58 -12.26
CA GLN A 18 -11.47 -17.00 -12.61
C GLN A 18 -10.72 -17.89 -11.60
N MET A 19 -9.60 -17.41 -11.04
CA MET A 19 -8.93 -18.13 -9.95
C MET A 19 -9.83 -18.24 -8.71
N ALA A 20 -10.61 -17.20 -8.39
CA ALA A 20 -11.55 -17.24 -7.27
C ALA A 20 -12.67 -18.28 -7.48
N ASP A 21 -13.05 -18.59 -8.72
CA ASP A 21 -14.01 -19.67 -9.01
C ASP A 21 -13.41 -21.08 -8.87
N HIS A 22 -12.08 -21.21 -8.86
CA HIS A 22 -11.43 -22.51 -8.85
C HIS A 22 -11.52 -23.18 -7.47
N PRO A 23 -12.01 -24.43 -7.33
CA PRO A 23 -12.25 -25.08 -6.03
C PRO A 23 -11.03 -25.18 -5.11
N SER A 24 -9.83 -25.26 -5.68
CA SER A 24 -8.57 -25.34 -4.91
C SER A 24 -8.05 -23.99 -4.43
N VAL A 25 -8.57 -22.89 -4.96
CA VAL A 25 -8.17 -21.52 -4.60
C VAL A 25 -9.32 -20.89 -3.82
N GLY A 26 -10.47 -20.68 -4.46
CA GLY A 26 -11.63 -20.06 -3.86
C GLY A 26 -11.43 -18.57 -3.54
N PRO A 27 -12.54 -17.85 -3.32
CA PRO A 27 -12.50 -16.41 -3.02
C PRO A 27 -11.81 -16.09 -1.69
N ALA A 28 -11.84 -16.99 -0.70
CA ALA A 28 -11.22 -16.75 0.60
C ALA A 28 -9.69 -16.58 0.50
N ILE A 29 -9.04 -17.41 -0.32
CA ILE A 29 -7.58 -17.31 -0.56
C ILE A 29 -7.27 -16.03 -1.35
N CYS A 30 -8.09 -15.69 -2.34
CA CYS A 30 -7.96 -14.42 -3.07
C CYS A 30 -8.05 -13.21 -2.15
N VAL A 31 -9.06 -13.16 -1.26
CA VAL A 31 -9.19 -12.09 -0.24
C VAL A 31 -7.95 -12.03 0.65
N GLN A 32 -7.49 -13.18 1.14
CA GLN A 32 -6.29 -13.25 2.00
C GLN A 32 -5.07 -12.61 1.30
N HIS A 33 -4.86 -12.90 0.02
CA HIS A 33 -3.78 -12.27 -0.76
C HIS A 33 -4.00 -10.77 -0.95
N LEU A 34 -5.23 -10.34 -1.21
CA LEU A 34 -5.57 -8.92 -1.41
C LEU A 34 -5.48 -8.07 -0.14
N ILE A 35 -5.58 -8.63 1.06
CA ILE A 35 -5.40 -7.89 2.33
C ILE A 35 -4.04 -8.14 3.01
N LYS A 36 -3.24 -9.08 2.50
CA LYS A 36 -1.93 -9.45 3.07
C LYS A 36 -0.97 -8.26 3.19
N GLY A 37 -0.29 -8.13 4.33
CA GLY A 37 0.65 -7.04 4.60
C GLY A 37 0.00 -5.77 5.16
N PHE A 38 -1.32 -5.76 5.33
CA PHE A 38 -2.04 -4.70 6.06
C PHE A 38 -2.50 -5.12 7.46
N VAL A 39 -2.68 -6.42 7.67
CA VAL A 39 -3.01 -7.05 8.94
C VAL A 39 -1.71 -7.44 9.66
N GLY A 40 -1.05 -6.47 10.31
CA GLY A 40 0.23 -6.69 11.01
C GLY A 40 1.01 -5.39 11.31
N LYS A 41 2.04 -5.49 12.17
CA LYS A 41 2.87 -4.36 12.63
C LYS A 41 3.82 -3.79 11.57
N GLN A 42 3.90 -4.38 10.38
CA GLN A 42 4.82 -3.99 9.32
C GLN A 42 4.01 -3.52 8.10
N LYS A 43 4.07 -2.23 7.77
CA LYS A 43 3.47 -1.67 6.55
C LYS A 43 4.29 -2.17 5.37
N LEU A 44 3.72 -3.07 4.57
CA LEU A 44 4.27 -3.36 3.25
C LEU A 44 4.18 -2.07 2.42
N GLN A 45 5.32 -1.46 2.02
CA GLN A 45 5.28 -0.34 1.08
C GLN A 45 4.72 -0.85 -0.25
N SER A 46 3.45 -0.55 -0.52
CA SER A 46 2.78 -0.80 -1.80
C SER A 46 2.54 0.54 -2.47
N SER A 47 2.79 0.64 -3.78
CA SER A 47 2.50 1.89 -4.51
C SER A 47 1.00 2.21 -4.47
N THR A 48 0.66 3.49 -4.68
CA THR A 48 -0.74 3.94 -4.67
C THR A 48 -1.62 3.13 -5.63
N LYS A 49 -1.09 2.81 -6.82
CA LYS A 49 -1.77 1.97 -7.82
C LYS A 49 -2.05 0.55 -7.33
N HIS A 50 -1.08 -0.07 -6.65
CA HIS A 50 -1.28 -1.43 -6.11
C HIS A 50 -2.36 -1.46 -5.04
N ILE A 51 -2.39 -0.46 -4.14
CA ILE A 51 -3.41 -0.39 -3.09
C ILE A 51 -4.79 -0.16 -3.71
N VAL A 52 -4.89 0.76 -4.68
CA VAL A 52 -6.10 0.99 -5.47
C VAL A 52 -6.57 -0.26 -6.19
N GLY A 53 -5.68 -0.98 -6.89
CA GLY A 53 -6.02 -2.22 -7.58
C GLY A 53 -6.48 -3.32 -6.63
N ARG A 54 -5.87 -3.43 -5.45
CA ARG A 54 -6.31 -4.40 -4.43
C ARG A 54 -7.70 -4.08 -3.88
N LEU A 55 -7.99 -2.80 -3.64
CA LEU A 55 -9.32 -2.35 -3.24
C LEU A 55 -10.35 -2.62 -4.34
N ALA A 56 -10.05 -2.26 -5.59
CA ALA A 56 -10.93 -2.50 -6.73
C ALA A 56 -11.24 -4.01 -6.92
N MET A 57 -10.22 -4.87 -6.84
CA MET A 57 -10.41 -6.31 -6.91
C MET A 57 -11.25 -6.86 -5.75
N LEU A 58 -11.08 -6.35 -4.53
CA LEU A 58 -11.93 -6.71 -3.40
C LEU A 58 -13.39 -6.30 -3.64
N THR A 59 -13.63 -5.12 -4.21
CA THR A 59 -14.97 -4.65 -4.57
C THR A 59 -15.63 -5.63 -5.55
N GLU A 60 -14.93 -6.05 -6.60
CA GLU A 60 -15.45 -7.02 -7.57
C GLU A 60 -15.70 -8.41 -6.95
N LEU A 61 -14.85 -8.86 -6.01
CA LEU A 61 -15.11 -10.10 -5.26
C LEU A 61 -16.35 -9.98 -4.37
N VAL A 62 -16.58 -8.83 -3.72
CA VAL A 62 -17.78 -8.60 -2.89
C VAL A 62 -19.03 -8.61 -3.77
N LYS A 63 -19.02 -7.94 -4.93
CA LYS A 63 -20.11 -7.98 -5.91
C LYS A 63 -20.46 -9.40 -6.33
N ARG A 64 -19.43 -10.24 -6.55
CA ARG A 64 -19.58 -11.56 -7.15
C ARG A 64 -19.95 -12.66 -6.16
N TYR A 65 -19.40 -12.63 -4.94
CA TYR A 65 -19.54 -13.74 -3.99
C TYR A 65 -20.34 -13.38 -2.73
N GLU A 66 -20.76 -12.12 -2.62
CA GLU A 66 -21.42 -11.53 -1.44
C GLU A 66 -20.54 -11.60 -0.18
N ILE A 67 -20.59 -10.59 0.67
CA ILE A 67 -19.80 -10.61 1.91
C ILE A 67 -20.51 -11.37 3.04
N ASN A 68 -19.75 -11.73 4.08
CA ASN A 68 -20.23 -12.37 5.30
C ASN A 68 -20.64 -13.84 5.13
N ASN A 69 -19.81 -14.59 4.42
CA ASN A 69 -19.89 -16.04 4.33
C ASN A 69 -18.50 -16.67 4.52
N ALA A 70 -18.42 -18.01 4.50
CA ALA A 70 -17.16 -18.74 4.70
C ALA A 70 -16.07 -18.38 3.67
N ASN A 71 -16.50 -17.91 2.50
CA ASN A 71 -15.70 -17.62 1.33
C ASN A 71 -15.31 -16.13 1.23
N MET A 72 -16.10 -15.24 1.82
CA MET A 72 -15.88 -13.79 1.86
C MET A 72 -15.99 -13.26 3.29
N PRO A 73 -14.86 -13.17 4.03
CA PRO A 73 -14.87 -12.83 5.45
C PRO A 73 -15.17 -11.34 5.65
N TYR A 74 -16.15 -11.04 6.51
CA TYR A 74 -16.60 -9.67 6.76
C TYR A 74 -15.53 -8.79 7.42
N GLN A 75 -15.08 -9.16 8.64
CA GLN A 75 -14.27 -8.27 9.48
C GLN A 75 -12.93 -7.88 8.83
N PRO A 76 -12.14 -8.80 8.23
CA PRO A 76 -10.85 -8.45 7.66
C PRO A 76 -10.95 -7.49 6.46
N ILE A 77 -12.03 -7.58 5.67
CA ILE A 77 -12.27 -6.70 4.52
C ILE A 77 -12.64 -5.29 5.02
N VAL A 78 -13.55 -5.20 5.99
CA VAL A 78 -13.98 -3.92 6.58
C VAL A 78 -12.82 -3.21 7.27
N ASP A 79 -12.05 -3.90 8.11
CA ASP A 79 -10.90 -3.33 8.80
C ASP A 79 -9.83 -2.80 7.83
N PHE A 80 -9.61 -3.52 6.73
CA PHE A 80 -8.69 -3.11 5.68
C PHE A 80 -9.16 -1.81 5.00
N ALA A 81 -10.43 -1.72 4.60
CA ALA A 81 -10.97 -0.54 3.94
C ALA A 81 -11.04 0.67 4.88
N VAL A 82 -11.53 0.49 6.11
CA VAL A 82 -11.63 1.55 7.13
C VAL A 82 -10.25 2.17 7.42
N LYS A 83 -9.22 1.34 7.55
CA LYS A 83 -7.84 1.82 7.76
C LYS A 83 -7.33 2.69 6.61
N LEU A 84 -7.79 2.45 5.39
CA LEU A 84 -7.37 3.17 4.18
C LEU A 84 -8.16 4.46 3.91
N LEU A 85 -9.26 4.71 4.65
CA LEU A 85 -9.95 6.00 4.61
C LEU A 85 -9.05 7.16 5.05
N ASP A 86 -8.07 6.90 5.92
CA ASP A 86 -7.12 7.88 6.44
C ASP A 86 -5.83 7.98 5.63
N ASP A 87 -5.74 7.33 4.46
CA ASP A 87 -4.56 7.40 3.61
C ASP A 87 -4.35 8.81 3.04
N LYS A 88 -3.10 9.25 2.90
CA LYS A 88 -2.75 10.55 2.33
C LYS A 88 -3.15 10.67 0.85
N ASN A 89 -3.19 9.56 0.12
CA ASN A 89 -3.50 9.54 -1.30
C ASN A 89 -5.02 9.48 -1.52
N GLU A 90 -5.55 10.47 -2.23
CA GLU A 90 -6.97 10.56 -2.57
C GLU A 90 -7.51 9.35 -3.34
N PRO A 91 -6.81 8.79 -4.36
CA PRO A 91 -7.29 7.59 -5.06
C PRO A 91 -7.52 6.38 -4.15
N ILE A 92 -6.69 6.20 -3.11
CA ILE A 92 -6.84 5.11 -2.14
C ILE A 92 -8.10 5.33 -1.30
N ARG A 93 -8.30 6.53 -0.78
CA ARG A 93 -9.49 6.87 0.02
C ARG A 93 -10.76 6.68 -0.80
N THR A 94 -10.77 7.16 -2.04
CA THR A 94 -11.88 7.04 -2.98
C THR A 94 -12.25 5.57 -3.22
N GLN A 95 -11.27 4.71 -3.48
CA GLN A 95 -11.52 3.28 -3.69
C GLN A 95 -11.92 2.54 -2.39
N ALA A 96 -11.42 2.96 -1.23
CA ALA A 96 -11.84 2.41 0.05
C ALA A 96 -13.31 2.74 0.36
N ILE A 97 -13.77 3.95 0.00
CA ILE A 97 -15.19 4.33 0.08
C ILE A 97 -16.03 3.42 -0.82
N LEU A 98 -15.63 3.23 -2.08
CA LEU A 98 -16.38 2.37 -3.02
C LEU A 98 -16.53 0.92 -2.50
N LEU A 99 -15.45 0.35 -1.93
CA LEU A 99 -15.51 -0.97 -1.31
C LEU A 99 -16.50 -0.99 -0.13
N LEU A 100 -16.50 0.01 0.75
CA LEU A 100 -17.42 0.09 1.89
C LEU A 100 -18.88 0.27 1.45
N VAL A 101 -19.11 1.05 0.39
CA VAL A 101 -20.43 1.19 -0.24
C VAL A 101 -20.91 -0.16 -0.78
N GLU A 102 -20.05 -0.92 -1.44
CA GLU A 102 -20.39 -2.26 -1.93
C GLU A 102 -20.68 -3.24 -0.78
N VAL A 103 -19.88 -3.21 0.29
CA VAL A 103 -20.14 -4.00 1.50
C VAL A 103 -21.49 -3.65 2.14
N TYR A 104 -21.88 -2.37 2.10
CA TYR A 104 -23.17 -1.92 2.65
C TYR A 104 -24.36 -2.54 1.93
N LYS A 105 -24.29 -2.70 0.59
CA LYS A 105 -25.37 -3.32 -0.20
C LYS A 105 -25.77 -4.71 0.33
N PHE A 106 -24.82 -5.44 0.90
CA PHE A 106 -25.05 -6.79 1.46
C PHE A 106 -25.18 -6.82 2.99
N SER A 107 -24.53 -5.88 3.70
CA SER A 107 -24.42 -5.92 5.18
C SER A 107 -25.29 -4.91 5.92
N GLY A 108 -25.77 -3.88 5.24
CA GLY A 108 -26.63 -2.82 5.78
C GLY A 108 -26.15 -2.28 7.12
N ASN A 109 -27.05 -2.31 8.11
CA ASN A 109 -26.81 -1.78 9.47
C ASN A 109 -25.60 -2.40 10.18
N ARG A 110 -25.19 -3.63 9.84
CA ARG A 110 -23.99 -4.24 10.42
C ARG A 110 -22.73 -3.42 10.09
N LEU A 111 -22.65 -2.86 8.88
CA LEU A 111 -21.54 -2.00 8.50
C LEU A 111 -21.56 -0.70 9.30
N LYS A 112 -22.73 -0.05 9.44
CA LYS A 112 -22.88 1.16 10.27
C LYS A 112 -22.34 0.94 11.69
N GLN A 113 -22.64 -0.22 12.30
CA GLN A 113 -22.12 -0.60 13.62
C GLN A 113 -20.60 -0.84 13.67
N SER A 114 -19.96 -1.09 12.52
CA SER A 114 -18.52 -1.35 12.41
C SER A 114 -17.70 -0.08 12.16
N LEU A 115 -18.32 1.04 11.81
CA LEU A 115 -17.66 2.31 11.45
C LEU A 115 -17.42 3.24 12.66
N THR A 116 -17.32 2.71 13.88
CA THR A 116 -17.29 3.52 15.11
C THR A 116 -16.07 4.45 15.26
N ASN A 117 -14.98 4.16 14.55
CA ASN A 117 -13.70 4.90 14.65
C ASN A 117 -13.36 5.67 13.36
N VAL A 118 -14.34 5.96 12.51
CA VAL A 118 -14.17 6.72 11.26
C VAL A 118 -14.44 8.20 11.53
N ARG A 119 -13.71 9.10 10.84
CA ARG A 119 -13.88 10.55 11.04
C ARG A 119 -15.25 10.98 10.54
N GLN A 120 -15.87 11.95 11.22
CA GLN A 120 -17.23 12.41 10.90
C GLN A 120 -17.39 12.78 9.41
N ALA A 121 -16.45 13.52 8.83
CA ALA A 121 -16.53 13.91 7.42
C ALA A 121 -16.53 12.71 6.44
N GLN A 122 -15.86 11.60 6.78
CA GLN A 122 -15.88 10.38 5.98
C GLN A 122 -17.19 9.59 6.23
N LEU A 123 -17.69 9.61 7.47
CA LEU A 123 -19.00 9.04 7.81
C LEU A 123 -20.11 9.72 7.04
N ASP A 124 -20.13 11.05 7.00
CA ASP A 124 -21.15 11.82 6.27
C ASP A 124 -21.19 11.43 4.79
N VAL A 125 -20.01 11.28 4.15
CA VAL A 125 -19.89 10.82 2.76
C VAL A 125 -20.43 9.39 2.59
N LEU A 126 -20.11 8.48 3.50
CA LEU A 126 -20.61 7.11 3.45
C LEU A 126 -22.13 7.06 3.69
N GLU A 127 -22.66 7.84 4.63
CA GLU A 127 -24.08 7.95 4.90
C GLU A 127 -24.87 8.49 3.69
N ASP A 128 -24.32 9.47 2.96
CA ASP A 128 -24.92 9.94 1.72
C ASP A 128 -25.08 8.82 0.68
N PHE A 129 -24.09 7.92 0.56
CA PHE A 129 -24.21 6.74 -0.30
C PHE A 129 -25.18 5.71 0.26
N PHE A 130 -25.13 5.44 1.56
CA PHE A 130 -26.02 4.48 2.20
C PHE A 130 -27.49 4.89 2.08
N ASN A 131 -27.80 6.18 2.26
CA ASN A 131 -29.15 6.72 2.11
C ASN A 131 -29.65 6.61 0.67
N LYS A 132 -28.78 6.75 -0.34
CA LYS A 132 -29.13 6.50 -1.75
C LYS A 132 -29.47 5.03 -2.00
N ILE A 133 -28.69 4.10 -1.45
CA ILE A 133 -28.97 2.65 -1.52
C ILE A 133 -30.30 2.34 -0.82
N ASP A 134 -30.49 2.83 0.40
CA ASP A 134 -31.72 2.60 1.19
C ASP A 134 -32.96 3.20 0.48
N GLY A 135 -32.78 4.29 -0.28
CA GLY A 135 -33.79 4.94 -1.11
C GLY A 135 -34.04 4.29 -2.48
N GLY A 136 -33.34 3.19 -2.81
CA GLY A 136 -33.48 2.47 -4.09
C GLY A 136 -32.83 3.17 -5.29
N GLY A 137 -31.91 4.11 -5.05
CA GLY A 137 -31.16 4.78 -6.11
C GLY A 137 -29.93 3.97 -6.54
N ASP A 138 -29.66 3.95 -7.85
CA ASP A 138 -28.41 3.39 -8.38
C ASP A 138 -27.22 4.31 -8.05
N ILE A 139 -26.15 3.72 -7.53
CA ILE A 139 -24.86 4.40 -7.39
C ILE A 139 -24.03 4.04 -8.61
N ASP A 140 -23.63 5.05 -9.39
CA ASP A 140 -22.67 4.85 -10.46
C ASP A 140 -21.31 4.43 -9.88
N ASP A 141 -20.87 3.22 -10.24
CA ASP A 141 -19.62 2.61 -9.78
C ASP A 141 -18.36 3.39 -10.23
N HIS A 142 -18.49 4.34 -11.17
CA HIS A 142 -17.34 4.92 -11.86
C HIS A 142 -16.71 6.19 -11.26
N GLN A 143 -17.29 6.86 -10.25
CA GLN A 143 -16.59 7.88 -9.46
C GLN A 143 -17.51 8.52 -8.42
N PRO A 144 -17.08 8.70 -7.16
CA PRO A 144 -17.69 9.68 -6.28
C PRO A 144 -17.54 11.08 -6.91
N GLN A 145 -18.64 11.68 -7.35
CA GLN A 145 -18.62 12.96 -8.06
C GLN A 145 -17.92 14.07 -7.27
N ALA A 146 -17.22 14.91 -8.03
CA ALA A 146 -16.26 15.95 -7.70
C ALA A 146 -16.76 17.16 -6.86
N ASN A 147 -17.67 16.98 -5.91
CA ASN A 147 -18.09 18.05 -4.98
C ASN A 147 -17.33 18.04 -3.63
N GLN A 148 -16.29 17.20 -3.50
CA GLN A 148 -15.51 17.01 -2.26
C GLN A 148 -14.45 18.09 -1.96
N GLN A 149 -14.43 19.21 -2.70
CA GLN A 149 -13.44 20.28 -2.50
C GLN A 149 -13.64 21.14 -1.23
N ARG A 150 -14.50 20.75 -0.28
CA ARG A 150 -14.73 21.54 0.95
C ARG A 150 -14.54 20.81 2.29
N ALA A 151 -14.15 19.55 2.33
CA ALA A 151 -14.00 18.83 3.61
C ALA A 151 -12.65 18.12 3.78
N ILE A 152 -11.58 18.62 3.14
CA ILE A 152 -10.24 18.06 3.30
C ILE A 152 -9.27 19.21 3.59
N ILE A 153 -9.01 19.46 4.87
CA ILE A 153 -7.71 19.76 5.51
C ILE A 153 -8.01 20.05 6.99
N GLN A 154 -7.67 19.08 7.85
CA GLN A 154 -6.99 19.30 9.13
C GLN A 154 -6.45 17.95 9.60
N THR A 155 -5.27 17.58 9.10
CA THR A 155 -4.38 16.67 9.82
C THR A 155 -3.78 17.49 10.96
N ASN A 156 -4.31 17.34 12.18
CA ASN A 156 -3.77 17.95 13.38
C ASN A 156 -2.42 17.31 13.72
N ILE A 157 -1.34 18.04 13.48
CA ILE A 157 -0.08 17.90 14.21
C ILE A 157 -0.23 18.80 15.44
N GLU A 158 -0.26 18.18 16.62
CA GLU A 158 -0.42 18.85 17.90
C GLU A 158 0.80 19.74 18.20
N THR A 159 0.56 21.04 18.40
CA THR A 159 1.40 21.88 19.26
C THR A 159 0.52 22.54 20.31
N GLN A 160 0.84 22.23 21.57
CA GLN A 160 0.17 22.69 22.78
C GLN A 160 0.26 24.21 22.93
N GLY A 161 -0.84 24.84 23.36
CA GLY A 161 -0.88 26.29 23.62
C GLY A 161 -2.22 26.81 24.17
N ALA A 162 -2.37 26.68 25.48
CA ALA A 162 -3.32 27.28 26.43
C ALA A 162 -4.22 28.51 26.03
N LYS A 163 -5.49 28.39 26.50
CA LYS A 163 -6.35 29.38 27.22
C LYS A 163 -7.30 30.36 26.48
N LYS A 164 -8.59 30.14 26.81
CA LYS A 164 -9.68 31.07 27.23
C LYS A 164 -10.29 32.10 26.24
N GLY A 165 -11.63 32.05 26.10
CA GLY A 165 -12.50 33.21 26.38
C GLY A 165 -13.49 33.68 25.30
N ASN A 166 -14.77 33.33 25.51
CA ASN A 166 -16.04 34.07 25.29
C ASN A 166 -16.33 35.02 24.09
N GLN A 167 -17.49 34.72 23.49
CA GLN A 167 -18.66 35.56 23.16
C GLN A 167 -18.62 36.73 22.14
N ASN A 168 -19.54 36.59 21.16
CA ASN A 168 -20.50 37.55 20.59
C ASN A 168 -20.08 38.77 19.73
N GLN A 169 -20.63 38.72 18.50
CA GLN A 169 -21.43 39.72 17.79
C GLN A 169 -20.79 40.86 16.95
N THR A 170 -21.31 40.88 15.71
CA THR A 170 -21.74 42.01 14.85
C THR A 170 -20.76 42.82 13.99
N GLN A 171 -20.97 42.62 12.68
CA GLN A 171 -21.19 43.61 11.60
C GLN A 171 -20.07 44.56 11.14
N ASN A 172 -19.77 44.39 9.84
CA ASN A 172 -19.92 45.35 8.73
C ASN A 172 -18.66 45.84 7.99
N GLN A 173 -18.79 45.74 6.66
CA GLN A 173 -18.15 46.48 5.56
C GLN A 173 -16.84 45.95 4.89
N LYS A 174 -17.04 45.47 3.66
CA LYS A 174 -16.09 45.35 2.52
C LYS A 174 -15.51 46.73 2.11
N PRO A 175 -14.52 46.88 1.17
CA PRO A 175 -13.92 45.90 0.26
C PRO A 175 -12.38 45.99 0.12
N GLN A 176 -11.66 44.87 -0.12
CA GLN A 176 -10.37 44.96 -0.81
C GLN A 176 -10.05 43.65 -1.56
N GLN A 177 -10.27 43.71 -2.88
CA GLN A 177 -10.21 42.62 -3.83
C GLN A 177 -8.82 42.45 -4.47
N GLN A 178 -7.73 42.83 -3.79
CA GLN A 178 -6.40 42.94 -4.42
C GLN A 178 -5.27 42.07 -3.86
N GLN A 179 -5.54 41.10 -2.97
CA GLN A 179 -4.49 40.21 -2.45
C GLN A 179 -4.58 38.73 -2.89
N LYS A 180 -5.52 38.36 -3.77
CA LYS A 180 -5.65 36.97 -4.25
C LYS A 180 -4.77 36.58 -5.44
N GLN A 181 -4.05 37.52 -6.07
CA GLN A 181 -3.24 37.22 -7.26
C GLN A 181 -1.75 36.94 -6.98
N GLN A 182 -1.21 37.26 -5.80
CA GLN A 182 0.20 36.97 -5.49
C GLN A 182 0.45 35.63 -4.77
N GLN A 183 -0.58 35.00 -4.18
CA GLN A 183 -0.46 33.67 -3.57
C GLN A 183 -0.62 32.50 -4.56
N GLN A 184 -1.20 32.72 -5.74
CA GLN A 184 -1.32 31.67 -6.77
C GLN A 184 -0.01 31.38 -7.51
N GLN A 185 0.92 32.33 -7.58
CA GLN A 185 2.23 32.10 -8.22
C GLN A 185 3.24 31.38 -7.31
N GLN A 186 3.12 31.49 -5.98
CA GLN A 186 3.99 30.76 -5.05
C GLN A 186 3.56 29.29 -4.84
N GLN A 187 2.27 28.96 -4.98
CA GLN A 187 1.83 27.56 -4.98
C GLN A 187 2.21 26.81 -6.26
N GLN A 188 2.37 27.49 -7.41
CA GLN A 188 2.88 26.85 -8.63
C GLN A 188 4.38 26.51 -8.55
N GLN A 189 5.18 27.26 -7.79
CA GLN A 189 6.62 26.97 -7.64
C GLN A 189 6.91 25.81 -6.66
N GLN A 190 5.98 25.47 -5.77
CA GLN A 190 6.14 24.34 -4.85
C GLN A 190 5.60 23.00 -5.39
N TYR A 191 4.75 23.05 -6.43
CA TYR A 191 4.32 21.85 -7.18
C TYR A 191 5.44 21.27 -8.06
N ASP A 192 6.47 22.06 -8.41
CA ASP A 192 7.56 21.61 -9.27
C ASP A 192 8.72 20.93 -8.52
N GLN A 193 8.78 21.01 -7.19
CA GLN A 193 9.93 20.52 -6.44
C GLN A 193 9.78 19.09 -5.88
N HIS A 194 8.59 18.49 -5.96
CA HIS A 194 8.35 17.08 -5.61
C HIS A 194 8.05 16.17 -6.82
N ASN A 195 8.12 16.73 -8.04
CA ASN A 195 8.00 15.97 -9.28
C ASN A 195 9.38 15.53 -9.82
N THR A 196 10.28 15.15 -8.91
CA THR A 196 11.50 14.44 -9.30
C THR A 196 11.07 13.03 -9.64
N ALA A 197 11.07 12.71 -10.94
CA ALA A 197 10.80 11.39 -11.46
C ALA A 197 11.93 10.45 -11.02
N LYS A 198 11.92 10.04 -9.74
CA LYS A 198 13.00 9.35 -9.05
C LYS A 198 12.45 8.19 -8.26
N CYS A 199 13.13 7.05 -8.32
CA CYS A 199 12.81 5.89 -7.49
C CYS A 199 13.26 6.10 -6.04
N ASP A 200 12.38 5.86 -5.07
CA ASP A 200 12.66 6.04 -3.64
C ASP A 200 13.69 5.02 -3.10
N TYR A 201 13.85 3.88 -3.76
CA TYR A 201 14.73 2.80 -3.30
C TYR A 201 16.14 2.97 -3.85
N CYS A 202 16.28 3.07 -5.18
CA CYS A 202 17.58 3.10 -5.85
C CYS A 202 18.07 4.51 -6.22
N ASP A 203 17.27 5.55 -6.00
CA ASP A 203 17.53 6.94 -6.41
C ASP A 203 17.73 7.14 -7.93
N ARG A 204 17.43 6.15 -8.77
CA ARG A 204 17.43 6.34 -10.23
C ARG A 204 16.45 7.44 -10.58
N VAL A 205 16.94 8.45 -11.30
CA VAL A 205 16.12 9.52 -11.87
C VAL A 205 15.84 9.18 -13.33
N ASP A 206 14.57 9.13 -13.69
CA ASP A 206 14.09 8.85 -15.03
C ASP A 206 12.78 9.62 -15.25
N PRO A 207 12.70 10.56 -16.21
CA PRO A 207 11.48 11.34 -16.47
C PRO A 207 10.22 10.47 -16.66
N SER A 208 10.39 9.24 -17.15
CA SER A 208 9.29 8.30 -17.32
C SER A 208 8.66 7.87 -15.98
N PHE A 209 9.36 7.96 -14.85
CA PHE A 209 8.81 7.64 -13.52
C PHE A 209 7.72 8.59 -13.05
N ARG A 210 7.43 9.66 -13.79
CA ARG A 210 6.18 10.44 -13.62
C ARG A 210 4.96 9.62 -14.00
N ASP A 211 5.11 8.72 -14.97
CA ASP A 211 4.14 7.69 -15.28
C ASP A 211 4.25 6.57 -14.24
N SER A 212 3.11 6.34 -13.60
CA SER A 212 3.00 5.37 -12.53
C SER A 212 3.13 3.92 -13.04
N ASP A 213 2.85 3.64 -14.31
CA ASP A 213 3.13 2.31 -14.90
C ASP A 213 4.63 2.04 -15.06
N GLN A 214 5.41 3.09 -15.40
CA GLN A 214 6.85 2.97 -15.60
C GLN A 214 7.59 2.80 -14.27
N ILE A 215 7.19 3.53 -13.23
CA ILE A 215 7.73 3.30 -11.88
C ILE A 215 7.30 1.94 -11.34
N ASP A 216 6.06 1.48 -11.56
CA ASP A 216 5.62 0.15 -11.11
C ASP A 216 6.41 -0.96 -11.81
N LYS A 217 6.64 -0.86 -13.12
CA LYS A 217 7.52 -1.78 -13.86
C LYS A 217 8.94 -1.82 -13.29
N HIS A 218 9.49 -0.64 -12.99
CA HIS A 218 10.80 -0.52 -12.38
C HIS A 218 10.85 -1.22 -11.02
N LEU A 219 9.92 -0.92 -10.12
CA LEU A 219 9.86 -1.54 -8.78
C LEU A 219 9.68 -3.06 -8.85
N TRP A 220 8.81 -3.51 -9.76
CA TRP A 220 8.48 -4.92 -9.88
C TRP A 220 9.62 -5.77 -10.44
N SER A 221 10.34 -5.28 -11.46
CA SER A 221 11.27 -6.13 -12.23
C SER A 221 12.69 -5.58 -12.40
N GLU A 222 12.92 -4.27 -12.25
CA GLU A 222 14.20 -3.66 -12.64
C GLU A 222 14.98 -3.07 -11.44
N CYS A 223 14.30 -2.73 -10.34
CA CYS A 223 14.93 -1.99 -9.25
C CYS A 223 15.98 -2.86 -8.54
N PRO A 224 17.25 -2.46 -8.54
CA PRO A 224 18.35 -3.27 -8.00
C PRO A 224 18.34 -3.36 -6.47
N MET A 225 17.52 -2.56 -5.80
CA MET A 225 17.34 -2.57 -4.35
C MET A 225 16.25 -3.54 -3.88
N LEU A 226 15.47 -4.09 -4.82
CA LEU A 226 14.31 -4.93 -4.56
C LEU A 226 14.51 -6.34 -5.10
N VAL A 227 13.82 -7.31 -4.51
CA VAL A 227 13.85 -8.72 -4.92
C VAL A 227 12.45 -9.32 -4.76
N THR A 228 12.10 -10.24 -5.66
CA THR A 228 10.86 -11.01 -5.54
C THR A 228 11.11 -12.22 -4.64
N CYS A 229 10.39 -12.32 -3.52
CA CYS A 229 10.51 -13.44 -2.60
C CYS A 229 10.13 -14.76 -3.28
N SER A 230 11.06 -15.71 -3.36
CA SER A 230 10.84 -17.02 -4.00
C SER A 230 9.76 -17.88 -3.33
N GLN A 231 9.38 -17.54 -2.09
CA GLN A 231 8.39 -18.30 -1.33
C GLN A 231 6.97 -17.75 -1.47
N CYS A 232 6.80 -16.44 -1.65
CA CYS A 232 5.46 -15.82 -1.61
C CYS A 232 5.20 -14.81 -2.73
N GLY A 233 6.17 -14.59 -3.63
CA GLY A 233 6.03 -13.71 -4.79
C GLY A 233 6.02 -12.20 -4.48
N GLN A 234 6.12 -11.80 -3.20
CA GLN A 234 6.13 -10.38 -2.84
C GLN A 234 7.46 -9.72 -3.23
N VAL A 235 7.39 -8.48 -3.70
CA VAL A 235 8.57 -7.62 -3.93
C VAL A 235 8.98 -7.02 -2.60
N ILE A 236 10.23 -7.24 -2.20
CA ILE A 236 10.78 -6.90 -0.88
C ILE A 236 12.10 -6.16 -1.07
N GLU A 237 12.43 -5.21 -0.19
CA GLU A 237 13.78 -4.66 -0.11
C GLU A 237 14.78 -5.75 0.24
N ILE A 238 15.88 -5.86 -0.51
CA ILE A 238 16.88 -6.91 -0.29
C ILE A 238 17.42 -6.88 1.15
N ALA A 239 17.54 -5.67 1.73
CA ALA A 239 17.95 -5.47 3.12
C ALA A 239 17.03 -6.15 4.15
N GLU A 240 15.73 -6.24 3.86
CA GLU A 240 14.70 -6.78 4.74
C GLU A 240 14.31 -8.23 4.41
N LEU A 241 14.84 -8.82 3.34
CA LEU A 241 14.45 -10.16 2.90
C LEU A 241 14.60 -11.22 4.02
N THR A 242 15.66 -11.15 4.81
CA THR A 242 15.85 -12.06 5.94
C THR A 242 14.74 -11.93 6.98
N ASN A 243 14.36 -10.70 7.33
CA ASN A 243 13.30 -10.45 8.31
C ASN A 243 11.95 -10.87 7.74
N HIS A 244 11.69 -10.54 6.48
CA HIS A 244 10.51 -11.00 5.76
C HIS A 244 10.34 -12.52 5.87
N LEU A 245 11.36 -13.30 5.52
CA LEU A 245 11.31 -14.78 5.56
C LEU A 245 11.05 -15.34 6.96
N LEU A 246 11.46 -14.64 8.02
CA LEU A 246 11.37 -15.14 9.39
C LEU A 246 10.09 -14.74 10.13
N SER A 247 9.51 -13.57 9.84
CA SER A 247 8.35 -13.07 10.59
C SER A 247 7.11 -12.78 9.75
N GLU A 248 7.28 -12.46 8.47
CA GLU A 248 6.20 -11.89 7.65
C GLU A 248 5.70 -12.85 6.56
N CYS A 249 6.60 -13.63 5.96
CA CYS A 249 6.32 -14.52 4.86
C CYS A 249 5.23 -15.56 5.21
N ASP A 250 4.37 -15.89 4.24
CA ASP A 250 3.35 -16.95 4.40
C ASP A 250 4.00 -18.29 4.76
N HIS A 251 5.22 -18.50 4.27
CA HIS A 251 6.01 -19.70 4.46
C HIS A 251 7.05 -19.57 5.58
N LYS A 252 6.95 -18.58 6.47
CA LYS A 252 7.93 -18.34 7.54
C LYS A 252 8.20 -19.55 8.43
N ARG A 253 7.22 -20.44 8.59
CA ARG A 253 7.37 -21.68 9.36
C ARG A 253 8.43 -22.63 8.77
N LYS A 254 8.82 -22.46 7.50
CA LYS A 254 9.88 -23.24 6.85
C LYS A 254 11.29 -22.71 7.17
N PHE A 255 11.40 -21.54 7.81
CA PHE A 255 12.68 -20.87 8.04
C PHE A 255 12.98 -20.73 9.53
N LYS A 256 14.27 -20.78 9.86
CA LYS A 256 14.79 -20.52 11.19
C LYS A 256 16.02 -19.62 11.09
N ARG A 257 16.13 -18.67 12.01
CA ARG A 257 17.27 -17.75 12.03
C ARG A 257 18.52 -18.49 12.50
N CYS A 258 19.58 -18.46 11.70
CA CYS A 258 20.87 -19.00 12.12
C CYS A 258 21.48 -18.12 13.23
N PRO A 259 21.92 -18.68 14.37
CA PRO A 259 22.54 -17.91 15.44
C PRO A 259 23.93 -17.37 15.06
N LYS A 260 24.63 -18.01 14.12
CA LYS A 260 25.98 -17.64 13.67
C LYS A 260 25.97 -16.54 12.60
N CYS A 261 25.37 -16.78 11.43
CA CYS A 261 25.36 -15.81 10.32
C CYS A 261 24.14 -14.87 10.29
N LYS A 262 23.13 -15.11 11.14
CA LYS A 262 21.87 -14.34 11.25
C LYS A 262 20.91 -14.44 10.06
N GLU A 263 21.23 -15.24 9.04
CA GLU A 263 20.37 -15.46 7.88
C GLU A 263 19.13 -16.33 8.19
N ALA A 264 18.16 -16.30 7.29
CA ALA A 264 16.99 -17.17 7.32
C ALA A 264 17.32 -18.49 6.59
N ILE A 265 17.41 -19.59 7.33
CA ILE A 265 17.80 -20.90 6.80
C ILE A 265 16.58 -21.84 6.77
N LEU A 266 16.41 -22.60 5.69
CA LEU A 266 15.36 -23.61 5.58
C LEU A 266 15.54 -24.70 6.64
N LEU A 267 14.45 -25.08 7.30
CA LEU A 267 14.46 -26.12 8.33
C LEU A 267 15.00 -27.46 7.82
N SER A 268 14.74 -27.82 6.56
CA SER A 268 15.19 -29.07 5.95
C SER A 268 16.71 -29.20 5.84
N GLY A 269 17.46 -28.08 5.84
CA GLY A 269 18.91 -28.05 5.75
C GLY A 269 19.60 -27.38 6.94
N TYR A 270 18.87 -27.15 8.03
CA TYR A 270 19.32 -26.29 9.12
C TYR A 270 20.53 -26.88 9.87
N ASP A 271 20.50 -28.17 10.19
CA ASP A 271 21.58 -28.81 10.96
C ASP A 271 22.89 -28.85 10.16
N LYS A 272 22.81 -29.26 8.89
CA LYS A 272 23.95 -29.21 7.97
C LYS A 272 24.51 -27.79 7.83
N HIS A 273 23.65 -26.79 7.69
CA HIS A 273 24.09 -25.40 7.66
C HIS A 273 24.84 -25.03 8.95
N LEU A 274 24.37 -25.42 10.13
CA LEU A 274 25.03 -25.06 11.39
C LEU A 274 26.45 -25.62 11.50
N GLU A 275 26.69 -26.80 10.95
CA GLU A 275 28.01 -27.43 10.87
C GLU A 275 28.95 -26.61 9.96
N ASP A 276 28.47 -26.23 8.77
CA ASP A 276 29.26 -25.53 7.74
C ASP A 276 29.28 -23.99 7.89
N CYS A 277 28.47 -23.43 8.79
CA CYS A 277 28.24 -21.98 8.87
C CYS A 277 29.49 -21.23 9.33
N ARG A 278 30.00 -20.37 8.44
CA ARG A 278 31.16 -19.49 8.69
C ARG A 278 30.88 -18.36 9.69
N GLY A 279 29.62 -18.14 10.05
CA GLY A 279 29.21 -17.04 10.93
C GLY A 279 29.42 -15.66 10.31
N ARG A 280 28.97 -14.63 11.02
CA ARG A 280 29.21 -13.23 10.65
C ARG A 280 30.48 -12.71 11.32
N ASN A 281 31.26 -11.90 10.61
CA ASN A 281 32.55 -11.40 11.07
C ASN A 281 32.48 -10.63 12.41
N ASP A 282 31.45 -9.79 12.60
CA ASP A 282 31.26 -9.03 13.85
C ASP A 282 29.79 -8.59 14.03
N ASN A 283 29.50 -7.83 15.09
CA ASN A 283 28.17 -7.23 15.30
C ASN A 283 27.94 -5.92 14.54
N THR A 284 28.98 -5.36 13.90
CA THR A 284 28.93 -4.14 13.09
C THR A 284 28.72 -4.42 11.60
N THR A 285 28.46 -5.67 11.23
CA THR A 285 28.24 -6.09 9.84
C THR A 285 26.81 -6.57 9.64
N VAL A 286 26.30 -6.45 8.42
CA VAL A 286 25.05 -7.05 7.95
C VAL A 286 25.37 -8.01 6.82
N ARG A 287 24.66 -9.14 6.73
CA ARG A 287 24.90 -10.13 5.68
C ARG A 287 23.90 -9.95 4.55
N CYS A 288 24.40 -9.83 3.31
CA CYS A 288 23.56 -9.77 2.13
C CYS A 288 22.90 -11.15 1.91
N PRO A 289 21.57 -11.26 1.87
CA PRO A 289 20.89 -12.55 1.73
C PRO A 289 20.98 -13.14 0.32
N LEU A 290 21.51 -12.39 -0.67
CA LEU A 290 21.66 -12.86 -2.04
C LEU A 290 23.03 -13.49 -2.29
N CYS A 291 24.10 -12.81 -1.87
CA CYS A 291 25.48 -13.25 -2.11
C CYS A 291 26.18 -13.78 -0.85
N HIS A 292 25.53 -13.72 0.31
CA HIS A 292 26.06 -14.17 1.60
C HIS A 292 27.37 -13.46 2.02
N GLN A 293 27.64 -12.27 1.48
CA GLN A 293 28.77 -11.43 1.88
C GLN A 293 28.42 -10.60 3.11
N ASP A 294 29.37 -10.48 4.04
CA ASP A 294 29.27 -9.57 5.17
C ASP A 294 29.66 -8.15 4.74
N LEU A 295 28.75 -7.20 4.97
CA LEU A 295 28.87 -5.79 4.63
C LEU A 295 29.01 -4.99 5.93
N LYS A 296 29.95 -4.05 5.98
CA LYS A 296 30.06 -3.14 7.13
C LYS A 296 28.84 -2.23 7.20
N LEU A 297 28.27 -2.08 8.40
CA LEU A 297 27.09 -1.25 8.65
C LEU A 297 27.50 0.23 8.70
N GLU A 298 27.29 0.91 7.58
CA GLU A 298 27.61 2.31 7.34
C GLU A 298 26.43 2.98 6.61
N LYS A 299 26.50 4.30 6.45
CA LYS A 299 25.50 5.02 5.66
C LYS A 299 25.56 4.53 4.21
N ASN A 300 24.40 4.20 3.65
CA ASN A 300 24.24 3.71 2.27
C ASN A 300 24.94 2.36 1.97
N THR A 301 25.26 1.53 2.97
CA THR A 301 25.88 0.19 2.75
C THR A 301 25.17 -0.61 1.66
N TRP A 302 23.84 -0.70 1.72
CA TRP A 302 23.07 -1.46 0.74
C TRP A 302 23.13 -0.88 -0.67
N LYS A 303 23.00 0.44 -0.82
CA LYS A 303 23.14 1.11 -2.13
C LYS A 303 24.55 0.94 -2.69
N ASN A 304 25.58 1.06 -1.85
CA ASN A 304 26.96 0.85 -2.27
C ASN A 304 27.18 -0.61 -2.73
N HIS A 305 26.71 -1.60 -1.97
CA HIS A 305 26.86 -3.01 -2.34
C HIS A 305 26.04 -3.40 -3.56
N LEU A 306 24.74 -3.08 -3.56
CA LEU A 306 23.80 -3.53 -4.59
C LEU A 306 23.98 -2.77 -5.90
N ILE A 307 24.29 -1.47 -5.87
CA ILE A 307 24.33 -0.62 -7.07
C ILE A 307 25.78 -0.31 -7.49
N LYS A 308 26.60 0.23 -6.59
CA LYS A 308 27.94 0.72 -6.97
C LYS A 308 28.95 -0.39 -7.19
N GLN A 309 28.99 -1.36 -6.26
CA GLN A 309 29.87 -2.52 -6.35
C GLN A 309 29.27 -3.58 -7.29
N GLY A 310 27.94 -3.66 -7.34
CA GLY A 310 27.22 -4.71 -8.04
C GLY A 310 27.26 -6.01 -7.25
N CYS A 311 26.12 -6.40 -6.67
CA CYS A 311 26.03 -7.69 -6.00
C CYS A 311 26.01 -8.81 -7.05
N LEU A 312 26.95 -9.75 -6.95
CA LEU A 312 27.12 -10.84 -7.92
C LEU A 312 25.86 -11.70 -8.11
N ASN A 313 25.07 -11.87 -7.05
CA ASN A 313 23.84 -12.68 -7.06
C ASN A 313 22.57 -11.82 -7.12
N ASN A 314 22.69 -10.56 -7.52
CA ASN A 314 21.53 -9.72 -7.78
C ASN A 314 21.24 -9.70 -9.29
N GLU A 315 20.26 -10.52 -9.68
CA GLU A 315 19.79 -10.67 -11.07
C GLU A 315 19.34 -9.34 -11.69
N ARG A 316 18.95 -8.35 -10.86
CA ARG A 316 18.48 -7.03 -11.32
C ARG A 316 19.60 -6.02 -11.55
N THR A 317 20.84 -6.36 -11.22
CA THR A 317 22.05 -5.58 -11.57
C THR A 317 22.93 -6.25 -12.61
N ALA A 318 22.67 -7.51 -12.94
CA ALA A 318 23.49 -8.31 -13.84
C ALA A 318 23.12 -8.13 -15.33
N GLY A 319 22.52 -7.00 -15.72
CA GLY A 319 22.13 -6.65 -17.09
C GLY A 319 22.59 -5.27 -17.50
#